data_AF-A0A6I3GJZ7-F1
#
_entry.id   AF-A0A6I3GJZ7-F1
#
_cell.length_a   1.000
_cell.length_b   1.000
_cell.length_c   1.000
_cell.angle_alpha   90.00
_cell.angle_beta   90.00
_cell.angle_gamma   90.00
#
_symmetry.space_group_name_H-M   'P 1'
#
loop_
_entity.id
_entity.type
_entity.pdbx_description
1 polymer ?
#
loop_
_entity_poly.entity_id
_entity_poly.type
_entity_poly.pdbx_seq_one_letter_code
_entity_poly.pdbx_strand_id
1 'polypeptide(L)'
;SLRVQVTNCRWFSGLENLRARWQLLADGEIIDSGVLELPRIFPRGSAVVSVAVLPSATAKLPRGSELHLNVIWTQAGRTAWALAGHEVGRDQLTFTADSHPKFLPSAQPQLVAAQPRRSRRSKLDAHEQVAAEFAPTPIAHLEWKPTIFRALTDNDGLKQGWMRGLVGGLHRWVEVQGVDQCVWKPGAERTRQVGTDIVISTSGDLIAPGVAEAVKIKRQARVRSDGWTQLSVEFRLPEGLRDPLRVGVELVLPATRSASLNASAQAGPTTSWESLQWVGNGPGENYSDRSAAVGVGHWKSTVTEQYEDYAVPQEHGHRGGLRWLALSQESTSSTAAGLPLSGLLMVAEPNRIPGSSSLQWPGFAARHHNDAELWAGLHSSDLSAGPGRDTYVYLDAAQRGLGTASCGPDTLSTYRLGAGKYRVSVWCRYFDPSTEEQELLVRNLRAAWAQLPG
;
A
#
# COMPACT_ATOMS: atom_id res chain seq x y z
N SER A 1 -2.30 29.51 -15.50
CA SER A 1 -0.86 29.26 -15.31
C SER A 1 -0.63 28.88 -13.87
N LEU A 2 0.11 27.80 -13.62
CA LEU A 2 0.45 27.36 -12.27
C LEU A 2 1.55 28.28 -11.72
N ARG A 3 1.43 28.71 -10.46
CA ARG A 3 2.40 29.59 -9.78
C ARG A 3 2.74 28.99 -8.43
N VAL A 4 4.00 29.08 -8.03
CA VAL A 4 4.49 28.63 -6.73
C VAL A 4 5.28 29.74 -6.04
N GLN A 5 5.16 29.84 -4.73
CA GLN A 5 6.00 30.73 -3.92
C GLN A 5 7.20 29.94 -3.42
N VAL A 6 8.39 30.39 -3.81
CA VAL A 6 9.66 29.85 -3.32
C VAL A 6 10.16 30.74 -2.19
N THR A 7 10.56 30.13 -1.07
CA THR A 7 11.18 30.83 0.06
C THR A 7 12.57 30.27 0.32
N ASN A 8 13.59 31.13 0.31
CA ASN A 8 14.95 30.74 0.65
C ASN A 8 15.11 30.68 2.18
N CYS A 9 15.09 29.47 2.74
CA CYS A 9 15.27 29.29 4.18
C CYS A 9 16.72 29.45 4.67
N ARG A 10 17.71 29.64 3.78
CA ARG A 10 19.12 29.81 4.14
C ARG A 10 19.37 31.19 4.77
N TRP A 11 20.38 31.25 5.63
CA TRP A 11 20.75 32.45 6.37
C TRP A 11 21.78 33.34 5.66
N PHE A 12 22.70 32.75 4.90
CA PHE A 12 23.88 33.47 4.38
C PHE A 12 24.07 33.38 2.86
N SER A 13 23.35 32.49 2.19
CA SER A 13 23.50 32.28 0.74
C SER A 13 22.17 32.45 0.02
N GLY A 14 22.22 33.05 -1.17
CA GLY A 14 21.12 32.99 -2.10
C GLY A 14 20.95 31.58 -2.69
N LEU A 15 20.17 31.48 -3.77
CA LEU A 15 19.89 30.22 -4.47
C LEU A 15 20.71 30.04 -5.75
N GLU A 16 21.66 30.93 -6.05
CA GLU A 16 22.42 30.94 -7.32
C GLU A 16 23.25 29.66 -7.55
N ASN A 17 23.63 28.97 -6.46
CA ASN A 17 24.34 27.70 -6.49
C ASN A 17 23.44 26.46 -6.60
N LEU A 18 22.12 26.66 -6.71
CA LEU A 18 21.16 25.58 -6.93
C LEU A 18 20.58 25.64 -8.34
N ARG A 19 20.01 24.51 -8.75
CA ARG A 19 19.06 24.42 -9.86
C ARG A 19 17.75 23.88 -9.31
N ALA A 20 16.64 24.38 -9.86
CA ALA A 20 15.32 23.87 -9.56
C ALA A 20 14.71 23.30 -10.85
N ARG A 21 14.16 22.10 -10.75
CA ARG A 21 13.35 21.48 -11.80
C ARG A 21 11.98 21.14 -11.23
N TRP A 22 10.98 21.08 -12.09
CA TRP A 22 9.63 20.68 -11.72
C TRP A 22 9.20 19.45 -12.52
N GLN A 23 8.31 18.66 -11.92
CA GLN A 23 7.61 17.57 -12.59
C GLN A 23 6.13 17.67 -12.23
N LEU A 24 5.27 17.64 -13.22
CA LEU A 24 3.83 17.52 -13.03
C LEU A 24 3.44 16.07 -13.22
N LEU A 25 2.79 15.51 -12.21
CA LEU A 25 2.29 14.14 -12.21
C LEU A 25 0.77 14.15 -12.29
N ALA A 26 0.21 13.19 -13.02
CA ALA A 26 -1.21 12.84 -12.98
C ALA A 26 -1.36 11.36 -12.62
N ASP A 27 -2.12 11.08 -11.55
CA ASP A 27 -2.35 9.73 -11.04
C ASP A 27 -1.05 8.94 -10.76
N GLY A 28 0.01 9.64 -10.36
CA GLY A 28 1.34 9.06 -10.07
C GLY A 28 2.33 9.09 -11.24
N GLU A 29 1.87 9.35 -12.47
CA GLU A 29 2.70 9.36 -13.69
C GLU A 29 3.17 10.77 -14.03
N ILE A 30 4.44 10.93 -14.40
CA ILE A 30 4.96 12.22 -14.90
C ILE A 30 4.35 12.51 -16.28
N ILE A 31 3.59 13.59 -16.38
CA ILE A 31 2.94 14.05 -17.62
C ILE A 31 3.62 15.26 -18.25
N ASP A 32 4.40 16.01 -17.47
CA ASP A 32 5.19 17.14 -17.95
C ASP A 32 6.35 17.43 -16.98
N SER A 33 7.41 18.05 -17.47
CA SER A 33 8.54 18.45 -16.63
C SER A 33 9.36 19.57 -17.26
N GLY A 34 10.11 20.30 -16.44
CA GLY A 34 10.97 21.35 -16.94
C GLY A 34 11.87 21.97 -15.88
N VAL A 35 12.59 23.00 -16.30
CA VAL A 35 13.37 23.85 -15.38
C VAL A 35 12.42 24.86 -14.75
N LEU A 36 12.59 25.10 -13.44
CA LEU A 36 11.91 26.19 -12.75
C LEU A 36 12.84 27.40 -12.77
N GLU A 37 12.54 28.37 -13.63
CA GLU A 37 13.30 29.61 -13.72
C GLU A 37 13.12 30.44 -12.45
N LEU A 38 14.25 30.77 -11.81
CA LEU A 38 14.25 31.48 -10.54
C LEU A 38 14.81 32.90 -10.72
N PRO A 39 14.13 33.92 -10.17
CA PRO A 39 14.78 35.21 -9.97
C PRO A 39 15.87 35.06 -8.91
N ARG A 40 16.65 36.12 -8.72
CA ARG A 40 17.58 36.16 -7.59
C ARG A 40 16.78 36.22 -6.28
N ILE A 41 16.93 35.19 -5.43
CA ILE A 41 16.29 35.12 -4.12
C ILE A 41 17.38 35.18 -3.03
N PHE A 42 17.45 36.32 -2.35
CA PHE A 42 18.38 36.56 -1.23
C PHE A 42 18.09 35.63 -0.04
N PRO A 43 19.05 35.47 0.90
CA PRO A 43 18.80 34.75 2.14
C PRO A 43 17.52 35.24 2.82
N ARG A 44 16.69 34.30 3.30
CA ARG A 44 15.40 34.58 3.95
C ARG A 44 14.34 35.28 3.08
N GLY A 45 14.63 35.51 1.79
CA GLY A 45 13.69 36.12 0.84
C GLY A 45 12.75 35.10 0.21
N SER A 46 11.70 35.60 -0.46
CA SER A 46 10.76 34.81 -1.24
C SER A 46 10.49 35.42 -2.60
N ALA A 47 10.11 34.59 -3.57
CA ALA A 47 9.59 35.05 -4.86
C ALA A 47 8.48 34.12 -5.35
N VAL A 48 7.50 34.67 -6.07
CA VAL A 48 6.50 33.88 -6.79
C VAL A 48 7.00 33.63 -8.20
N VAL A 49 7.05 32.37 -8.60
CA VAL A 49 7.53 31.93 -9.92
C VAL A 49 6.43 31.17 -10.65
N SER A 50 6.41 31.32 -11.98
CA SER A 50 5.47 30.61 -12.85
C SER A 50 6.03 29.25 -13.23
N VAL A 51 5.18 28.22 -13.18
CA VAL A 51 5.49 26.89 -13.69
C VAL A 51 4.95 26.78 -15.11
N ALA A 52 5.84 26.59 -16.08
CA ALA A 52 5.51 26.54 -17.50
C ALA A 52 5.01 25.15 -17.92
N VAL A 53 3.79 24.81 -17.49
CA VAL A 53 3.12 23.56 -17.90
C VAL A 53 2.59 23.71 -19.33
N LEU A 54 2.88 22.74 -20.19
CA LEU A 54 2.31 22.66 -21.53
C LEU A 54 0.80 22.44 -21.46
N PRO A 55 -0.03 23.29 -22.11
CA PRO A 55 -1.49 23.10 -22.10
C PRO A 55 -1.92 21.72 -22.62
N SER A 56 -1.15 21.15 -23.56
CA SER A 56 -1.38 19.81 -24.10
C SER A 56 -1.20 18.69 -23.07
N ALA A 57 -0.34 18.87 -22.06
CA ALA A 57 -0.10 17.87 -21.02
C ALA A 57 -1.35 17.64 -20.15
N THR A 58 -2.17 18.67 -19.96
CA THR A 58 -3.40 18.59 -19.16
C THR A 58 -4.67 18.43 -19.99
N ALA A 59 -4.62 18.67 -21.31
CA ALA A 59 -5.81 18.78 -22.16
C ALA A 59 -6.66 17.50 -22.26
N LYS A 60 -6.06 16.33 -22.04
CA LYS A 60 -6.71 15.02 -22.19
C LYS A 60 -6.75 14.22 -20.90
N LEU A 61 -6.50 14.86 -19.76
CA LEU A 61 -6.53 14.14 -18.49
C LEU A 61 -7.97 13.68 -18.18
N PRO A 62 -8.14 12.41 -17.76
CA PRO A 62 -9.42 11.95 -17.27
C PRO A 62 -9.96 12.88 -16.18
N ARG A 63 -11.29 13.06 -16.17
CA ARG A 63 -11.94 13.82 -15.11
C ARG A 63 -11.68 13.12 -13.76
N GLY A 64 -11.21 13.89 -12.77
CA GLY A 64 -10.90 13.37 -11.44
C GLY A 64 -9.47 12.86 -11.27
N SER A 65 -8.59 13.01 -12.27
CA SER A 65 -7.15 12.76 -12.10
C SER A 65 -6.57 13.59 -10.96
N GLU A 66 -5.81 12.92 -10.10
CA GLU A 66 -5.08 13.56 -9.00
C GLU A 66 -3.77 14.15 -9.54
N LEU A 67 -3.51 15.44 -9.29
CA LEU A 67 -2.31 16.10 -9.77
C LEU A 67 -1.34 16.37 -8.63
N HIS A 68 -0.05 16.15 -8.92
CA HIS A 68 1.04 16.48 -8.02
C HIS A 68 2.13 17.27 -8.74
N LEU A 69 2.56 18.39 -8.18
CA LEU A 69 3.73 19.12 -8.64
C LEU A 69 4.91 18.82 -7.72
N ASN A 70 5.93 18.15 -8.24
CA ASN A 70 7.24 18.08 -7.60
C ASN A 70 8.05 19.33 -7.94
N VAL A 71 8.72 19.90 -6.94
CA VAL A 71 9.81 20.88 -7.13
C VAL A 71 11.06 20.28 -6.51
N ILE A 72 12.11 20.10 -7.32
CA ILE A 72 13.31 19.35 -6.94
C ILE A 72 14.53 20.25 -7.09
N TRP A 73 15.31 20.33 -6.02
CA TRP A 73 16.46 21.22 -5.88
C TRP A 73 17.75 20.41 -5.93
N THR A 74 18.66 20.78 -6.84
CA THR A 74 19.95 20.11 -7.00
C THR A 74 21.12 21.09 -6.95
N GLN A 75 22.31 20.59 -6.58
CA GLN A 75 23.54 21.38 -6.67
C GLN A 75 23.83 21.76 -8.13
N ALA A 76 24.06 23.05 -8.39
CA ALA A 76 24.43 23.53 -9.72
C ALA A 76 25.84 23.12 -10.16
N GLY A 77 26.73 22.87 -9.20
CA GLY A 77 28.12 22.49 -9.42
C GLY A 77 28.62 21.62 -8.27
N ARG A 78 29.77 20.96 -8.48
CA ARG A 78 30.39 20.11 -7.45
C ARG A 78 30.80 20.94 -6.24
N THR A 79 30.61 20.37 -5.05
CA THR A 79 31.10 20.89 -3.78
C THR A 79 32.11 19.91 -3.16
N ALA A 80 32.64 20.24 -1.98
CA ALA A 80 33.56 19.34 -1.26
C ALA A 80 32.88 18.04 -0.79
N TRP A 81 31.56 18.05 -0.61
CA TRP A 81 30.80 16.95 0.01
C TRP A 81 29.81 16.27 -0.95
N ALA A 82 29.51 16.86 -2.11
CA ALA A 82 28.62 16.27 -3.10
C ALA A 82 28.99 16.67 -4.53
N LEU A 83 28.58 15.82 -5.48
CA LEU A 83 28.71 16.08 -6.91
C LEU A 83 27.66 17.11 -7.37
N ALA A 84 27.93 17.72 -8.53
CA ALA A 84 26.91 18.47 -9.25
C ALA A 84 25.70 17.57 -9.52
N GLY A 85 24.49 18.12 -9.39
CA GLY A 85 23.25 17.36 -9.56
C GLY A 85 22.74 16.63 -8.31
N HIS A 86 23.50 16.60 -7.21
CA HIS A 86 23.01 16.03 -5.95
C HIS A 86 21.74 16.74 -5.45
N GLU A 87 20.69 15.99 -5.16
CA GLU A 87 19.41 16.49 -4.65
C GLU A 87 19.56 16.95 -3.19
N VAL A 88 19.24 18.21 -2.92
CA VAL A 88 19.34 18.83 -1.58
C VAL A 88 17.98 19.12 -0.96
N GLY A 89 16.91 18.93 -1.72
CA GLY A 89 15.55 19.17 -1.25
C GLY A 89 14.53 18.89 -2.33
N ARG A 90 13.34 18.49 -1.89
CA ARG A 90 12.18 18.24 -2.72
C ARG A 90 10.92 18.61 -1.97
N ASP A 91 10.01 19.25 -2.66
CA ASP A 91 8.65 19.50 -2.20
C ASP A 91 7.66 18.88 -3.19
N GLN A 92 6.51 18.42 -2.69
CA GLN A 92 5.40 18.00 -3.53
C GLN A 92 4.12 18.73 -3.10
N LEU A 93 3.46 19.36 -4.07
CA LEU A 93 2.18 20.02 -3.88
C LEU A 93 1.09 19.19 -4.56
N THR A 94 0.06 18.80 -3.80
CA THR A 94 -1.10 18.08 -4.32
C THR A 94 -2.22 19.06 -4.62
N PHE A 95 -2.83 18.92 -5.79
CA PHE A 95 -4.03 19.65 -6.15
C PHE A 95 -4.93 18.78 -7.02
N THR A 96 -6.23 18.94 -6.84
CA THR A 96 -7.22 18.29 -7.69
C THR A 96 -7.49 19.23 -8.85
N ALA A 97 -7.51 18.73 -10.09
CA ALA A 97 -8.13 19.48 -11.17
C ALA A 97 -9.61 19.71 -10.79
N ASP A 98 -10.07 20.96 -10.79
CA ASP A 98 -11.43 21.31 -10.36
C ASP A 98 -12.49 20.40 -11.00
N SER A 99 -13.02 19.47 -10.21
CA SER A 99 -14.41 18.98 -10.25
C SER A 99 -14.58 17.82 -9.26
N HIS A 100 -15.05 18.12 -8.06
CA HIS A 100 -15.74 17.11 -7.26
C HIS A 100 -17.03 16.70 -7.97
N PRO A 101 -17.32 15.41 -8.21
CA PRO A 101 -18.69 14.97 -8.38
C PRO A 101 -19.34 14.85 -7.00
N LYS A 102 -20.42 15.61 -6.78
CA LYS A 102 -21.55 15.09 -6.00
C LYS A 102 -22.36 14.23 -6.95
N PHE A 103 -22.50 12.95 -6.63
CA PHE A 103 -23.18 11.96 -7.45
C PHE A 103 -24.71 12.02 -7.25
N LEU A 104 -25.45 12.03 -8.35
CA LEU A 104 -26.87 11.67 -8.47
C LEU A 104 -27.08 10.96 -9.83
N PRO A 105 -28.07 10.06 -9.98
CA PRO A 105 -28.02 8.98 -10.97
C PRO A 105 -28.66 9.33 -12.32
N SER A 106 -28.11 8.81 -13.43
CA SER A 106 -28.91 8.25 -14.53
C SER A 106 -28.11 7.43 -15.55
N ALA A 107 -28.72 6.28 -15.90
CA ALA A 107 -28.65 5.49 -17.15
C ALA A 107 -27.41 4.64 -17.51
N GLN A 108 -27.73 3.41 -17.93
CA GLN A 108 -26.89 2.21 -18.12
C GLN A 108 -26.10 2.19 -19.44
N PRO A 109 -24.91 1.56 -19.47
CA PRO A 109 -24.32 1.02 -20.68
C PRO A 109 -24.64 -0.48 -20.87
N GLN A 110 -24.78 -0.88 -22.14
CA GLN A 110 -25.01 -2.26 -22.58
C GLN A 110 -23.74 -3.12 -22.49
N LEU A 111 -23.93 -4.38 -22.06
CA LEU A 111 -22.91 -5.43 -22.05
C LEU A 111 -22.65 -5.98 -23.47
N VAL A 112 -21.38 -6.13 -23.83
CA VAL A 112 -20.94 -7.09 -24.86
C VAL A 112 -20.69 -8.43 -24.17
N ALA A 113 -21.53 -9.42 -24.45
CA ALA A 113 -21.43 -10.75 -23.86
C ALA A 113 -20.25 -11.53 -24.47
N ALA A 114 -19.30 -11.96 -23.63
CA ALA A 114 -18.38 -13.04 -23.98
C ALA A 114 -19.12 -14.38 -23.84
N GLN A 115 -19.15 -15.17 -24.91
CA GLN A 115 -19.80 -16.49 -24.91
C GLN A 115 -19.04 -17.50 -24.05
N PRO A 116 -19.73 -18.35 -23.28
CA PRO A 116 -19.09 -19.40 -22.50
C PRO A 116 -18.62 -20.54 -23.40
N ARG A 117 -17.31 -20.83 -23.38
CA ARG A 117 -16.79 -22.09 -23.93
C ARG A 117 -17.15 -23.24 -23.00
N ARG A 118 -18.11 -24.07 -23.42
CA ARG A 118 -18.35 -25.40 -22.84
C ARG A 118 -17.14 -26.30 -23.15
N SER A 119 -16.29 -26.60 -22.17
CA SER A 119 -15.35 -27.71 -22.31
C SER A 119 -16.05 -29.03 -21.91
N ARG A 120 -16.01 -30.00 -22.82
CA ARG A 120 -16.21 -31.41 -22.49
C ARG A 120 -15.05 -31.84 -21.59
N ARG A 121 -15.30 -32.74 -20.62
CA ARG A 121 -14.23 -33.45 -19.88
C ARG A 121 -13.43 -34.31 -20.86
N SER A 122 -12.43 -33.71 -21.51
CA SER A 122 -11.28 -34.41 -22.08
C SER A 122 -10.14 -34.35 -21.08
N LYS A 123 -9.24 -35.33 -21.10
CA LYS A 123 -7.97 -35.29 -20.38
C LYS A 123 -7.30 -33.94 -20.73
N LEU A 124 -7.02 -33.10 -19.74
CA LEU A 124 -6.26 -31.87 -19.95
C LEU A 124 -4.89 -32.27 -20.54
N ASP A 125 -4.44 -31.56 -21.57
CA ASP A 125 -3.09 -31.73 -22.10
C ASP A 125 -2.07 -31.31 -21.03
N ALA A 126 -0.83 -31.79 -21.12
CA ALA A 126 0.21 -31.53 -20.10
C ALA A 126 0.41 -30.04 -19.80
N HIS A 127 0.26 -29.18 -20.81
CA HIS A 127 0.33 -27.73 -20.65
C HIS A 127 -0.87 -27.15 -19.88
N GLU A 128 -2.08 -27.66 -20.11
CA GLU A 128 -3.28 -27.23 -19.37
C GLU A 128 -3.27 -27.74 -17.93
N GLN A 129 -2.69 -28.92 -17.67
CA GLN A 129 -2.50 -29.44 -16.31
C GLN A 129 -1.53 -28.58 -15.50
N VAL A 130 -0.41 -28.19 -16.11
CA VAL A 130 0.52 -27.23 -15.50
C VAL A 130 -0.18 -25.88 -15.28
N ALA A 131 -0.91 -25.35 -16.25
CA ALA A 131 -1.64 -24.10 -16.07
C ALA A 131 -2.69 -24.16 -14.93
N ALA A 132 -3.37 -25.30 -14.75
CA ALA A 132 -4.31 -25.50 -13.65
C ALA A 132 -3.62 -25.65 -12.29
N GLU A 133 -2.45 -26.27 -12.22
CA GLU A 133 -1.63 -26.39 -11.01
C GLU A 133 -1.12 -25.03 -10.51
N PHE A 134 -0.85 -24.11 -11.45
CA PHE A 134 -0.37 -22.76 -11.16
C PHE A 134 -1.48 -21.70 -11.16
N ALA A 135 -2.75 -22.09 -11.29
CA ALA A 135 -3.87 -21.17 -11.24
C ALA A 135 -3.99 -20.54 -9.84
N PRO A 136 -4.10 -19.20 -9.73
CA PRO A 136 -4.12 -18.56 -8.42
C PRO A 136 -5.46 -18.81 -7.72
N THR A 137 -5.43 -18.86 -6.38
CA THR A 137 -6.64 -19.00 -5.56
C THR A 137 -7.62 -17.87 -5.87
N PRO A 138 -8.93 -18.15 -6.07
CA PRO A 138 -9.91 -17.09 -6.29
C PRO A 138 -9.83 -16.00 -5.22
N ILE A 139 -9.84 -14.73 -5.64
CA ILE A 139 -9.62 -13.57 -4.76
C ILE A 139 -10.56 -13.55 -3.55
N ALA A 140 -11.83 -13.93 -3.76
CA ALA A 140 -12.82 -14.00 -2.70
C ALA A 140 -12.52 -15.04 -1.61
N HIS A 141 -11.68 -16.03 -1.93
CA HIS A 141 -11.26 -17.11 -1.02
C HIS A 141 -9.86 -16.88 -0.44
N LEU A 142 -9.14 -15.84 -0.86
CA LEU A 142 -7.90 -15.44 -0.19
C LEU A 142 -8.19 -15.12 1.28
N GLU A 143 -7.27 -15.46 2.17
CA GLU A 143 -7.41 -15.15 3.59
C GLU A 143 -7.03 -13.68 3.84
N TRP A 144 -8.03 -12.86 4.16
CA TRP A 144 -7.85 -11.48 4.63
C TRP A 144 -8.10 -11.45 6.13
N LYS A 145 -7.03 -11.66 6.90
CA LYS A 145 -7.08 -11.77 8.35
C LYS A 145 -7.09 -10.37 8.98
N PRO A 146 -8.14 -9.98 9.72
CA PRO A 146 -8.16 -8.72 10.44
C PRO A 146 -7.05 -8.69 11.50
N THR A 147 -6.34 -7.56 11.60
CA THR A 147 -5.30 -7.34 12.62
C THR A 147 -5.37 -5.93 13.20
N ILE A 148 -5.03 -5.82 14.48
CA ILE A 148 -4.83 -4.55 15.20
C ILE A 148 -3.43 -4.43 15.81
N PHE A 149 -2.55 -5.38 15.48
CA PHE A 149 -1.17 -5.48 15.96
C PHE A 149 -0.18 -5.23 14.83
N ARG A 150 0.98 -4.70 15.18
CA ARG A 150 2.19 -4.66 14.36
C ARG A 150 3.33 -5.15 15.23
N ALA A 151 4.38 -5.74 14.65
CA ALA A 151 5.60 -6.02 15.41
C ALA A 151 6.12 -4.72 16.06
N LEU A 152 6.19 -4.67 17.40
CA LEU A 152 6.47 -3.42 18.10
C LEU A 152 7.83 -2.85 17.70
N THR A 153 7.86 -1.54 17.42
CA THR A 153 9.11 -0.79 17.27
C THR A 153 9.74 -0.49 18.63
N ASP A 154 11.02 -0.10 18.65
CA ASP A 154 11.67 0.35 19.89
C ASP A 154 10.92 1.50 20.59
N ASN A 155 10.25 2.37 19.83
CA ASN A 155 9.41 3.45 20.39
C ASN A 155 8.08 2.94 20.93
N ASP A 156 7.59 1.80 20.44
CA ASP A 156 6.40 1.13 20.97
C ASP A 156 6.75 0.39 22.26
N GLY A 157 7.97 -0.12 22.36
CA GLY A 157 8.45 -0.81 23.55
C GLY A 157 9.68 -1.66 23.27
N LEU A 158 10.75 -1.42 24.02
CA LEU A 158 12.03 -2.10 23.84
C LEU A 158 11.94 -3.59 24.17
N LYS A 159 12.23 -4.45 23.19
CA LYS A 159 12.25 -5.92 23.35
C LYS A 159 13.34 -6.42 24.30
N GLN A 160 14.46 -5.73 24.32
CA GLN A 160 15.69 -6.17 24.99
C GLN A 160 16.47 -5.00 25.60
N GLY A 161 17.46 -5.33 26.43
CA GLY A 161 18.32 -4.35 27.09
C GLY A 161 17.78 -3.82 28.42
N TRP A 162 18.64 -3.11 29.14
CA TRP A 162 18.37 -2.62 30.49
C TRP A 162 17.24 -1.58 30.57
N MET A 163 16.95 -0.89 29.46
CA MET A 163 15.85 0.09 29.36
C MET A 163 14.48 -0.53 29.12
N ARG A 164 14.37 -1.85 28.88
CA ARG A 164 13.08 -2.53 28.64
C ARG A 164 12.05 -2.27 29.74
N GLY A 165 12.47 -2.27 31.00
CA GLY A 165 11.56 -1.98 32.13
C GLY A 165 11.17 -0.50 32.27
N LEU A 166 11.78 0.39 31.48
CA LEU A 166 11.57 1.84 31.55
C LEU A 166 10.68 2.35 30.40
N VAL A 167 10.68 1.68 29.25
CA VAL A 167 9.86 2.06 28.08
C VAL A 167 8.49 1.38 28.17
N GLY A 168 7.50 2.10 28.68
CA GLY A 168 6.23 1.55 29.17
C GLY A 168 5.17 1.10 28.15
N GLY A 169 5.45 1.07 26.84
CA GLY A 169 4.44 0.72 25.83
C GLY A 169 4.14 -0.78 25.73
N LEU A 170 5.10 -1.66 26.07
CA LEU A 170 4.88 -3.13 26.14
C LEU A 170 3.72 -3.50 27.06
N HIS A 171 3.71 -2.89 28.26
CA HIS A 171 2.69 -3.16 29.28
C HIS A 171 1.27 -2.88 28.74
N ARG A 172 1.08 -1.81 27.94
CA ARG A 172 -0.25 -1.46 27.42
C ARG A 172 -0.75 -2.48 26.38
N TRP A 173 0.05 -2.79 25.37
CA TRP A 173 -0.42 -3.57 24.22
C TRP A 173 -0.32 -5.08 24.45
N VAL A 174 0.76 -5.54 25.04
CA VAL A 174 1.04 -6.97 25.21
C VAL A 174 0.45 -7.49 26.52
N GLU A 175 0.76 -6.84 27.64
CA GLU A 175 0.40 -7.37 28.97
C GLU A 175 -1.04 -7.03 29.37
N VAL A 176 -1.50 -5.81 29.11
CA VAL A 176 -2.85 -5.35 29.51
C VAL A 176 -3.91 -5.65 28.46
N GLN A 177 -3.67 -5.37 27.18
CA GLN A 177 -4.68 -5.55 26.12
C GLN A 177 -4.53 -6.89 25.36
N GLY A 178 -3.33 -7.45 25.29
CA GLY A 178 -3.04 -8.69 24.55
C GLY A 178 -3.29 -8.57 23.04
N VAL A 179 -3.02 -7.40 22.43
CA VAL A 179 -3.34 -7.19 21.01
C VAL A 179 -2.45 -8.04 20.07
N ASP A 180 -1.28 -8.48 20.53
CA ASP A 180 -0.39 -9.46 19.87
C ASP A 180 -0.98 -10.88 19.83
N GLN A 181 -1.98 -11.17 20.67
CA GLN A 181 -2.63 -12.46 20.81
C GLN A 181 -4.08 -12.43 20.30
N CYS A 182 -4.39 -11.51 19.39
CA CYS A 182 -5.72 -11.40 18.84
C CYS A 182 -6.16 -12.68 18.11
N VAL A 183 -7.36 -13.14 18.43
CA VAL A 183 -7.99 -14.28 17.73
C VAL A 183 -9.17 -13.79 16.91
N TRP A 184 -9.12 -14.01 15.61
CA TRP A 184 -10.24 -13.78 14.69
C TRP A 184 -11.23 -14.94 14.76
N LYS A 185 -12.47 -14.67 15.18
CA LYS A 185 -13.57 -15.64 15.20
C LYS A 185 -14.63 -15.25 14.16
N PRO A 186 -14.54 -15.75 12.92
CA PRO A 186 -15.56 -15.50 11.91
C PRO A 186 -16.89 -16.18 12.28
N GLY A 187 -18.00 -15.49 12.04
CA GLY A 187 -19.32 -16.10 12.02
C GLY A 187 -19.59 -16.85 10.71
N ALA A 188 -20.86 -17.25 10.52
CA ALA A 188 -21.26 -17.94 9.30
C ALA A 188 -21.11 -17.04 8.06
N GLU A 189 -20.53 -17.61 7.01
CA GLU A 189 -20.47 -17.00 5.70
C GLU A 189 -21.85 -16.99 5.04
N ARG A 190 -22.18 -15.90 4.35
CA ARG A 190 -23.42 -15.73 3.61
C ARG A 190 -23.11 -15.30 2.19
N THR A 191 -23.62 -16.06 1.24
CA THR A 191 -23.50 -15.77 -0.19
C THR A 191 -24.86 -15.40 -0.76
N ARG A 192 -24.90 -14.31 -1.53
CA ARG A 192 -26.10 -13.87 -2.25
C ARG A 192 -25.73 -13.35 -3.63
N GLN A 193 -26.63 -13.53 -4.58
CA GLN A 193 -26.52 -12.91 -5.89
C GLN A 193 -27.17 -11.52 -5.87
N VAL A 194 -26.50 -10.52 -6.47
CA VAL A 194 -27.00 -9.14 -6.61
C VAL A 194 -26.79 -8.72 -8.06
N GLY A 195 -27.85 -8.81 -8.87
CA GLY A 195 -27.73 -8.65 -10.33
C GLY A 195 -26.82 -9.75 -10.91
N THR A 196 -25.76 -9.34 -11.60
CA THR A 196 -24.72 -10.24 -12.14
C THR A 196 -23.62 -10.58 -11.13
N ASP A 197 -23.60 -9.92 -9.98
CA ASP A 197 -22.51 -10.04 -9.02
C ASP A 197 -22.84 -11.08 -7.93
N ILE A 198 -21.80 -11.70 -7.39
CA ILE A 198 -21.89 -12.55 -6.21
C ILE A 198 -21.32 -11.79 -5.03
N VAL A 199 -22.10 -11.67 -3.96
CA VAL A 199 -21.68 -11.04 -2.70
C VAL A 199 -21.55 -12.10 -1.63
N ILE A 200 -20.32 -12.30 -1.16
CA ILE A 200 -19.97 -13.16 -0.03
C ILE A 200 -19.72 -12.23 1.17
N SER A 201 -20.30 -12.55 2.32
CA SER A 201 -20.18 -11.72 3.51
C SER A 201 -20.07 -12.54 4.78
N THR A 202 -19.23 -12.08 5.70
CA THR A 202 -18.99 -12.71 6.99
C THR A 202 -18.90 -11.63 8.05
N SER A 203 -19.51 -11.83 9.20
CA SER A 203 -19.35 -10.96 10.38
C SER A 203 -18.84 -11.78 11.54
N GLY A 204 -18.05 -11.19 12.42
CA GLY A 204 -17.44 -11.90 13.54
C GLY A 204 -16.67 -10.97 14.45
N ASP A 205 -15.92 -11.56 15.36
CA ASP A 205 -15.25 -10.87 16.44
C ASP A 205 -13.73 -11.08 16.37
N LEU A 206 -12.97 -9.98 16.38
CA LEU A 206 -11.53 -10.01 16.65
C LEU A 206 -11.33 -9.74 18.15
N ILE A 207 -10.84 -10.75 18.86
CA ILE A 207 -10.80 -10.77 20.32
C ILE A 207 -9.36 -10.56 20.78
N ALA A 208 -9.11 -9.49 21.51
CA ALA A 208 -7.88 -9.27 22.27
C ALA A 208 -8.14 -9.73 23.73
N PRO A 209 -7.33 -10.63 24.32
CA PRO A 209 -7.64 -11.24 25.63
C PRO A 209 -7.85 -10.26 26.77
N GLY A 210 -7.16 -9.11 26.74
CA GLY A 210 -7.21 -8.09 27.77
C GLY A 210 -8.29 -7.01 27.56
N VAL A 211 -9.09 -7.11 26.49
CA VAL A 211 -10.14 -6.14 26.17
C VAL A 211 -11.51 -6.79 26.36
N ALA A 212 -12.35 -6.20 27.22
CA ALA A 212 -13.65 -6.77 27.59
C ALA A 212 -14.60 -6.93 26.39
N GLU A 213 -14.57 -5.98 25.46
CA GLU A 213 -15.38 -6.00 24.25
C GLU A 213 -14.52 -6.37 23.03
N ALA A 214 -15.03 -7.28 22.20
CA ALA A 214 -14.36 -7.64 20.95
C ALA A 214 -14.51 -6.53 19.89
N VAL A 215 -13.51 -6.41 19.01
CA VAL A 215 -13.63 -5.58 17.81
C VAL A 215 -14.59 -6.28 16.84
N LYS A 216 -15.69 -5.62 16.50
CA LYS A 216 -16.66 -6.18 15.55
C LYS A 216 -16.15 -6.01 14.13
N ILE A 217 -16.10 -7.10 13.38
CA ILE A 217 -15.63 -7.12 12.01
C ILE A 217 -16.77 -7.49 11.07
N LYS A 218 -16.88 -6.78 9.95
CA LYS A 218 -17.70 -7.17 8.80
C LYS A 218 -16.84 -7.24 7.55
N ARG A 219 -16.71 -8.44 6.99
CA ARG A 219 -16.04 -8.70 5.71
C ARG A 219 -17.09 -8.85 4.59
N GLN A 220 -16.76 -8.32 3.42
CA GLN A 220 -17.56 -8.48 2.21
C GLN A 220 -16.65 -8.62 0.99
N ALA A 221 -16.92 -9.62 0.15
CA ALA A 221 -16.37 -9.77 -1.18
C ALA A 221 -17.50 -9.64 -2.20
N ARG A 222 -17.40 -8.70 -3.14
CA ARG A 222 -18.32 -8.54 -4.26
C ARG A 222 -17.60 -8.93 -5.54
N VAL A 223 -17.85 -10.15 -6.00
CA VAL A 223 -17.27 -10.75 -7.20
C VAL A 223 -18.11 -10.35 -8.41
N ARG A 224 -17.47 -9.70 -9.39
CA ARG A 224 -18.07 -9.33 -10.67
C ARG A 224 -17.68 -10.33 -11.77
N SER A 225 -18.47 -10.36 -12.82
CA SER A 225 -18.24 -11.22 -13.99
C SER A 225 -17.06 -10.78 -14.86
N ASP A 226 -16.54 -9.56 -14.69
CA ASP A 226 -15.41 -9.00 -15.45
C ASP A 226 -14.04 -9.26 -14.79
N GLY A 227 -14.01 -10.16 -13.79
CA GLY A 227 -12.78 -10.56 -13.10
C GLY A 227 -12.40 -9.67 -11.92
N TRP A 228 -13.10 -8.56 -11.68
CA TRP A 228 -12.88 -7.73 -10.51
C TRP A 228 -13.63 -8.25 -9.28
N THR A 229 -12.98 -8.20 -8.13
CA THR A 229 -13.61 -8.47 -6.83
C THR A 229 -13.36 -7.29 -5.90
N GLN A 230 -14.41 -6.63 -5.42
CA GLN A 230 -14.27 -5.64 -4.35
C GLN A 230 -14.22 -6.36 -3.01
N LEU A 231 -13.17 -6.11 -2.23
CA LEU A 231 -13.01 -6.60 -0.88
C LEU A 231 -13.11 -5.44 0.09
N SER A 232 -13.97 -5.58 1.10
CA SER A 232 -14.20 -4.57 2.12
C SER A 232 -14.20 -5.21 3.50
N VAL A 233 -13.41 -4.65 4.41
CA VAL A 233 -13.35 -5.06 5.82
C VAL A 233 -13.62 -3.84 6.69
N GLU A 234 -14.76 -3.85 7.37
CA GLU A 234 -15.16 -2.83 8.34
C GLU A 234 -14.84 -3.30 9.75
N PHE A 235 -14.22 -2.42 10.53
CA PHE A 235 -13.88 -2.63 11.94
C PHE A 235 -14.70 -1.65 12.77
N ARG A 236 -15.25 -2.12 13.89
CA ARG A 236 -15.81 -1.26 14.94
C ARG A 236 -15.04 -1.50 16.22
N LEU A 237 -14.16 -0.56 16.52
CA LEU A 237 -13.30 -0.61 17.70
C LEU A 237 -14.11 -0.14 18.92
N PRO A 238 -14.11 -0.90 20.03
CA PRO A 238 -14.78 -0.51 21.26
C PRO A 238 -13.95 0.51 22.05
N GLU A 239 -14.60 1.26 22.95
CA GLU A 239 -13.95 2.25 23.84
C GLU A 239 -12.89 1.62 24.77
N GLY A 240 -13.07 0.33 25.11
CA GLY A 240 -12.10 -0.41 25.93
C GLY A 240 -10.77 -0.68 25.24
N LEU A 241 -10.71 -0.66 23.90
CA LEU A 241 -9.48 -0.83 23.13
C LEU A 241 -8.79 0.54 22.98
N ARG A 242 -7.74 0.76 23.76
CA ARG A 242 -7.02 2.02 23.85
C ARG A 242 -5.82 2.03 22.91
N ASP A 243 -5.88 2.92 21.91
CA ASP A 243 -4.78 3.25 21.01
C ASP A 243 -4.11 2.01 20.37
N PRO A 244 -4.85 1.20 19.60
CA PRO A 244 -4.27 0.05 18.91
C PRO A 244 -3.17 0.47 17.92
N LEU A 245 -2.28 -0.47 17.60
CA LEU A 245 -1.10 -0.19 16.79
C LEU A 245 -1.42 0.01 15.31
N ARG A 246 -2.42 -0.73 14.82
CA ARG A 246 -3.00 -0.59 13.49
C ARG A 246 -4.48 -0.96 13.48
N VAL A 247 -5.14 -0.69 12.37
CA VAL A 247 -6.45 -1.25 12.01
C VAL A 247 -6.39 -1.63 10.54
N GLY A 248 -6.22 -2.92 10.26
CA GLY A 248 -5.95 -3.38 8.91
C GLY A 248 -6.15 -4.87 8.72
N VAL A 249 -5.75 -5.34 7.55
CA VAL A 249 -5.84 -6.74 7.15
C VAL A 249 -4.47 -7.25 6.70
N GLU A 250 -4.16 -8.47 7.11
CA GLU A 250 -3.05 -9.26 6.60
C GLU A 250 -3.59 -10.20 5.50
N LEU A 251 -2.95 -10.18 4.33
CA LEU A 251 -3.15 -11.09 3.23
C LEU A 251 -1.88 -11.93 3.06
N VAL A 252 -2.03 -13.24 2.99
CA VAL A 252 -0.91 -14.15 2.68
C VAL A 252 -0.99 -14.57 1.22
N LEU A 253 0.06 -14.27 0.46
CA LEU A 253 0.26 -14.72 -0.92
C LEU A 253 1.29 -15.83 -0.94
N PRO A 254 0.88 -17.10 -1.09
CA PRO A 254 1.81 -18.22 -0.94
C PRO A 254 2.83 -18.28 -2.08
N ALA A 255 4.02 -18.77 -1.78
CA ALA A 255 4.94 -19.23 -2.81
C ALA A 255 4.43 -20.55 -3.41
N THR A 256 4.43 -20.66 -4.73
CA THR A 256 4.03 -21.90 -5.42
C THR A 256 5.28 -22.73 -5.68
N ARG A 257 5.27 -23.99 -5.24
CA ARG A 257 6.34 -24.96 -5.54
C ARG A 257 5.77 -26.04 -6.45
N SER A 258 6.39 -26.27 -7.61
CA SER A 258 6.04 -27.43 -8.43
C SER A 258 6.36 -28.71 -7.64
N ALA A 259 5.38 -29.61 -7.53
CA ALA A 259 5.62 -30.91 -6.93
C ALA A 259 6.63 -31.67 -7.81
N SER A 260 7.81 -31.99 -7.27
CA SER A 260 8.66 -32.99 -7.92
C SER A 260 7.88 -34.31 -7.95
N LEU A 261 7.56 -34.80 -9.14
CA LEU A 261 6.89 -36.08 -9.34
C LEU A 261 7.73 -37.28 -8.83
N ASN A 262 8.99 -37.04 -8.42
CA ASN A 262 9.92 -38.08 -8.02
C ASN A 262 10.55 -37.75 -6.66
N ALA A 263 10.44 -38.66 -5.69
CA ALA A 263 11.01 -38.55 -4.34
C ALA A 263 12.56 -38.44 -4.27
N SER A 264 13.23 -38.37 -5.41
CA SER A 264 14.69 -38.28 -5.55
C SER A 264 15.19 -37.02 -6.28
N ALA A 265 14.32 -36.12 -6.75
CA ALA A 265 14.77 -34.95 -7.51
C ALA A 265 14.85 -33.68 -6.63
N GLN A 266 15.82 -32.81 -6.94
CA GLN A 266 15.87 -31.43 -6.44
C GLN A 266 14.48 -30.78 -6.46
N ALA A 267 14.19 -29.93 -5.46
CA ALA A 267 12.96 -29.15 -5.40
C ALA A 267 12.65 -28.52 -6.77
N GLY A 268 11.43 -28.72 -7.27
CA GLY A 268 10.96 -28.15 -8.52
C GLY A 268 11.04 -26.61 -8.50
N PRO A 269 10.86 -25.95 -9.66
CA PRO A 269 10.89 -24.49 -9.72
C PRO A 269 9.85 -23.90 -8.76
N THR A 270 10.26 -22.85 -8.04
CA THR A 270 9.39 -22.12 -7.12
C THR A 270 9.08 -20.74 -7.69
N THR A 271 7.83 -20.33 -7.65
CA THR A 271 7.44 -18.94 -7.89
C THR A 271 7.06 -18.28 -6.57
N SER A 272 7.47 -17.02 -6.40
CA SER A 272 7.09 -16.19 -5.25
C SER A 272 6.65 -14.81 -5.72
N TRP A 273 5.82 -14.15 -4.93
CA TRP A 273 5.32 -12.80 -5.23
C TRP A 273 6.40 -11.77 -4.88
N GLU A 274 7.16 -11.33 -5.87
CA GLU A 274 8.38 -10.56 -5.62
C GLU A 274 8.35 -9.17 -6.24
N SER A 275 8.00 -9.05 -7.52
CA SER A 275 7.89 -7.75 -8.19
C SER A 275 6.76 -6.94 -7.55
N LEU A 276 7.07 -5.69 -7.22
CA LEU A 276 6.20 -4.78 -6.48
C LEU A 276 6.09 -3.45 -7.22
N GLN A 277 4.87 -3.01 -7.49
CA GLN A 277 4.59 -1.68 -8.01
C GLN A 277 3.45 -1.03 -7.24
N TRP A 278 3.51 0.28 -7.00
CA TRP A 278 2.41 0.99 -6.36
C TRP A 278 2.32 2.44 -6.80
N VAL A 279 1.11 3.00 -6.74
CA VAL A 279 0.91 4.45 -6.70
C VAL A 279 0.50 4.85 -5.29
N GLY A 280 1.32 5.71 -4.68
CA GLY A 280 1.16 6.18 -3.32
C GLY A 280 2.43 6.86 -2.83
N ASN A 281 2.57 7.01 -1.51
CA ASN A 281 3.77 7.62 -0.96
C ASN A 281 5.00 6.71 -1.18
N GLY A 282 6.12 7.31 -1.57
CA GLY A 282 7.38 6.59 -1.76
C GLY A 282 8.55 7.50 -2.16
N PRO A 283 9.72 6.90 -2.50
CA PRO A 283 9.95 5.45 -2.54
C PRO A 283 10.21 4.85 -1.16
N GLY A 284 10.61 5.62 -0.14
CA GLY A 284 11.01 5.15 1.19
C GLY A 284 9.85 4.93 2.17
N GLU A 285 10.14 4.25 3.30
CA GLU A 285 9.12 3.99 4.32
C GLU A 285 8.62 5.24 5.01
N ASN A 286 7.34 5.25 5.29
CA ASN A 286 6.67 6.40 5.87
C ASN A 286 5.51 5.99 6.75
N TYR A 287 5.31 6.74 7.82
CA TYR A 287 4.26 6.52 8.80
C TYR A 287 3.42 7.78 8.95
N SER A 288 2.30 7.69 9.66
CA SER A 288 1.35 8.79 9.82
C SER A 288 2.00 10.07 10.38
N ASP A 289 2.99 9.93 11.27
CA ASP A 289 3.78 11.03 11.85
C ASP A 289 5.18 11.21 11.23
N ARG A 290 5.53 10.45 10.18
CA ARG A 290 6.84 10.50 9.51
C ARG A 290 6.70 10.25 8.01
N SER A 291 6.18 11.23 7.28
CA SER A 291 5.92 11.12 5.83
C SER A 291 6.35 12.33 5.00
N ALA A 292 6.91 13.39 5.60
CA ALA A 292 7.26 14.62 4.88
C ALA A 292 8.37 14.44 3.81
N ALA A 293 9.19 13.39 3.92
CA ALA A 293 10.28 13.11 2.98
C ALA A 293 9.85 12.35 1.72
N VAL A 294 8.61 11.87 1.67
CA VAL A 294 8.08 11.07 0.56
C VAL A 294 6.95 11.80 -0.15
N GLY A 295 6.75 11.47 -1.42
CA GLY A 295 5.66 12.03 -2.23
C GLY A 295 4.87 10.93 -2.91
N VAL A 296 3.71 11.29 -3.44
CA VAL A 296 2.90 10.44 -4.30
C VAL A 296 3.57 10.29 -5.66
N GLY A 297 3.70 9.06 -6.11
CA GLY A 297 4.24 8.73 -7.43
C GLY A 297 3.94 7.28 -7.77
N HIS A 298 4.25 6.89 -9.00
CA HIS A 298 4.37 5.49 -9.39
C HIS A 298 5.76 4.97 -9.06
N TRP A 299 5.81 3.93 -8.24
CA TRP A 299 7.05 3.33 -7.76
C TRP A 299 7.11 1.87 -8.17
N LYS A 300 8.33 1.41 -8.44
CA LYS A 300 8.65 0.02 -8.78
C LYS A 300 9.80 -0.44 -7.89
N SER A 301 9.71 -1.64 -7.35
CA SER A 301 10.70 -2.25 -6.46
C SER A 301 10.43 -3.76 -6.37
N THR A 302 10.98 -4.43 -5.36
CA THR A 302 10.65 -5.80 -5.00
C THR A 302 10.21 -5.90 -3.54
N VAL A 303 9.53 -6.99 -3.17
CA VAL A 303 9.17 -7.28 -1.76
C VAL A 303 10.42 -7.36 -0.90
N THR A 304 11.50 -7.94 -1.41
CA THR A 304 12.78 -8.02 -0.72
C THR A 304 13.38 -6.65 -0.44
N GLU A 305 13.29 -5.72 -1.41
CA GLU A 305 13.77 -4.35 -1.24
C GLU A 305 12.92 -3.52 -0.26
N GLN A 306 11.77 -4.02 0.20
CA GLN A 306 10.97 -3.35 1.25
C GLN A 306 11.47 -3.66 2.68
N TYR A 307 12.43 -4.57 2.82
CA TYR A 307 13.02 -4.87 4.11
C TYR A 307 13.95 -3.75 4.56
N GLU A 308 13.68 -3.17 5.73
CA GLU A 308 14.55 -2.20 6.38
C GLU A 308 15.30 -2.94 7.51
N ASP A 309 16.63 -3.03 7.37
CA ASP A 309 17.47 -3.84 8.27
C ASP A 309 17.75 -3.13 9.60
N TYR A 310 16.69 -2.99 10.41
CA TYR A 310 16.81 -2.52 11.78
C TYR A 310 17.59 -3.55 12.61
N ALA A 311 18.53 -3.04 13.44
CA ALA A 311 19.40 -3.89 14.27
C ALA A 311 18.61 -4.87 15.17
N VAL A 312 17.47 -4.40 15.69
CA VAL A 312 16.46 -5.25 16.31
C VAL A 312 15.27 -5.34 15.34
N PRO A 313 14.89 -6.55 14.88
CA PRO A 313 13.72 -6.71 14.01
C PRO A 313 12.48 -6.04 14.60
N GLN A 314 11.73 -5.32 13.79
CA GLN A 314 10.52 -4.59 14.22
C GLN A 314 9.62 -4.31 13.02
N GLU A 315 8.46 -3.68 13.22
CA GLU A 315 7.66 -3.15 12.10
C GLU A 315 8.51 -2.25 11.20
N HIS A 316 8.43 -2.49 9.90
CA HIS A 316 9.11 -1.71 8.86
C HIS A 316 8.32 -1.73 7.54
N GLY A 317 8.74 -0.90 6.59
CA GLY A 317 8.34 -0.99 5.19
C GLY A 317 6.96 -0.39 4.89
N HIS A 318 6.26 0.15 5.89
CA HIS A 318 4.94 0.76 5.67
C HIS A 318 5.02 1.94 4.69
N ARG A 319 4.03 2.03 3.81
CA ARG A 319 3.82 3.10 2.84
C ARG A 319 2.38 3.60 2.95
N GLY A 320 2.20 4.87 3.30
CA GLY A 320 0.89 5.51 3.35
C GLY A 320 0.37 5.95 1.98
N GLY A 321 -0.88 6.41 1.93
CA GLY A 321 -1.40 7.08 0.75
C GLY A 321 -1.60 6.15 -0.46
N LEU A 322 -1.97 4.89 -0.24
CA LEU A 322 -2.11 3.91 -1.32
C LEU A 322 -3.30 4.25 -2.22
N ARG A 323 -3.04 4.37 -3.53
CA ARG A 323 -4.06 4.45 -4.59
C ARG A 323 -4.23 3.09 -5.27
N TRP A 324 -3.13 2.43 -5.62
CA TRP A 324 -3.14 1.05 -6.09
C TRP A 324 -1.78 0.38 -5.86
N LEU A 325 -1.80 -0.94 -5.74
CA LEU A 325 -0.67 -1.84 -5.49
C LEU A 325 -0.77 -3.02 -6.46
N ALA A 326 0.33 -3.41 -7.09
CA ALA A 326 0.43 -4.63 -7.88
C ALA A 326 1.61 -5.46 -7.38
N LEU A 327 1.37 -6.75 -7.16
CA LEU A 327 2.43 -7.75 -7.01
C LEU A 327 2.39 -8.69 -8.20
N SER A 328 3.53 -9.19 -8.64
CA SER A 328 3.58 -10.28 -9.61
C SER A 328 4.54 -11.37 -9.18
N GLN A 329 4.16 -12.61 -9.53
CA GLN A 329 5.03 -13.75 -9.33
C GLN A 329 6.29 -13.64 -10.19
N GLU A 330 7.41 -14.07 -9.64
CA GLU A 330 8.65 -14.30 -10.35
C GLU A 330 9.10 -15.75 -10.15
N SER A 331 9.80 -16.30 -11.13
CA SER A 331 10.45 -17.60 -10.97
C SER A 331 11.84 -17.43 -10.37
N THR A 332 12.17 -18.23 -9.36
CA THR A 332 13.51 -18.28 -8.77
C THR A 332 14.50 -19.12 -9.58
N SER A 333 14.03 -19.86 -10.61
CA SER A 333 14.88 -20.71 -11.45
C SER A 333 14.99 -20.17 -12.88
N SER A 334 16.22 -20.13 -13.39
CA SER A 334 16.54 -19.84 -14.80
C SER A 334 16.08 -20.94 -15.77
N THR A 335 15.77 -22.15 -15.27
CA THR A 335 15.22 -23.26 -16.08
C THR A 335 13.69 -23.21 -16.22
N ALA A 336 13.02 -22.26 -15.59
CA ALA A 336 11.57 -22.13 -15.57
C ALA A 336 11.01 -21.15 -16.61
N ALA A 337 11.74 -20.95 -17.72
CA ALA A 337 11.22 -20.21 -18.85
C ALA A 337 9.91 -20.84 -19.32
N GLY A 338 8.78 -20.13 -19.17
CA GLY A 338 7.46 -20.56 -19.59
C GLY A 338 6.46 -20.97 -18.50
N LEU A 339 6.77 -20.82 -17.20
CA LEU A 339 5.72 -20.94 -16.17
C LEU A 339 4.72 -19.77 -16.29
N PRO A 340 3.40 -20.01 -16.18
CA PRO A 340 2.42 -18.93 -16.13
C PRO A 340 2.62 -18.14 -14.83
N LEU A 341 3.01 -16.88 -14.95
CA LEU A 341 3.14 -15.97 -13.82
C LEU A 341 1.85 -15.18 -13.66
N SER A 342 1.33 -15.12 -12.44
CA SER A 342 0.17 -14.29 -12.12
C SER A 342 0.60 -12.97 -11.48
N GLY A 343 -0.10 -11.91 -11.84
CA GLY A 343 -0.09 -10.64 -11.14
C GLY A 343 -1.38 -10.44 -10.34
N LEU A 344 -1.33 -9.79 -9.19
CA LEU A 344 -2.47 -9.38 -8.38
C LEU A 344 -2.46 -7.87 -8.25
N LEU A 345 -3.44 -7.21 -8.85
CA LEU A 345 -3.66 -5.78 -8.78
C LEU A 345 -4.71 -5.48 -7.73
N MET A 346 -4.43 -4.52 -6.86
CA MET A 346 -5.30 -4.01 -5.78
C MET A 346 -5.44 -2.50 -5.92
N VAL A 347 -6.65 -2.01 -6.19
CA VAL A 347 -6.98 -0.58 -6.32
C VAL A 347 -7.72 -0.13 -5.08
N ALA A 348 -7.11 0.77 -4.31
CA ALA A 348 -7.65 1.22 -3.05
C ALA A 348 -8.80 2.22 -3.21
N GLU A 349 -9.69 2.24 -2.21
CA GLU A 349 -10.71 3.26 -2.04
C GLU A 349 -10.40 4.07 -0.77
N PRO A 350 -10.46 5.41 -0.82
CA PRO A 350 -10.24 6.23 0.37
C PRO A 350 -11.48 6.16 1.28
N ASN A 351 -11.26 6.12 2.58
CA ASN A 351 -12.33 5.93 3.57
C ASN A 351 -12.29 6.99 4.66
N ARG A 352 -13.44 7.25 5.30
CA ARG A 352 -13.48 8.11 6.48
C ARG A 352 -12.93 7.33 7.68
N ILE A 353 -11.97 7.92 8.37
CA ILE A 353 -11.47 7.43 9.66
C ILE A 353 -12.01 8.32 10.81
N PRO A 354 -12.18 7.79 12.03
CA PRO A 354 -12.56 8.59 13.19
C PRO A 354 -11.60 9.79 13.38
N GLY A 355 -12.17 10.96 13.69
CA GLY A 355 -11.40 12.19 13.88
C GLY A 355 -10.95 12.90 12.58
N SER A 356 -11.12 12.30 11.39
CA SER A 356 -10.75 12.94 10.11
C SER A 356 -11.92 13.66 9.45
N SER A 357 -11.68 14.91 9.02
CA SER A 357 -12.62 15.71 8.25
C SER A 357 -12.74 15.23 6.80
N SER A 358 -11.63 14.76 6.20
CA SER A 358 -11.53 14.23 4.84
C SER A 358 -11.48 12.70 4.80
N LEU A 359 -11.70 12.13 3.60
CA LEU A 359 -11.36 10.73 3.33
C LEU A 359 -9.84 10.56 3.37
N GLN A 360 -9.39 9.40 3.84
CA GLN A 360 -7.99 9.03 3.94
C GLN A 360 -7.74 7.82 3.04
N TRP A 361 -6.64 7.87 2.29
CA TRP A 361 -6.12 6.71 1.57
C TRP A 361 -5.50 5.72 2.58
N PRO A 362 -5.71 4.41 2.40
CA PRO A 362 -5.08 3.41 3.27
C PRO A 362 -3.56 3.38 3.10
N GLY A 363 -2.87 2.71 4.01
CA GLY A 363 -1.47 2.34 3.87
C GLY A 363 -1.28 0.87 3.51
N PHE A 364 -0.06 0.48 3.17
CA PHE A 364 0.30 -0.92 2.98
C PHE A 364 1.73 -1.22 3.41
N ALA A 365 2.02 -2.51 3.60
CA ALA A 365 3.37 -3.07 3.63
C ALA A 365 3.36 -4.41 2.88
N ALA A 366 4.46 -4.76 2.22
CA ALA A 366 4.64 -6.08 1.61
C ALA A 366 5.98 -6.65 2.11
N ARG A 367 5.96 -7.85 2.69
CA ARG A 367 7.11 -8.44 3.41
C ARG A 367 7.19 -9.95 3.23
N HIS A 368 8.37 -10.52 3.42
CA HIS A 368 8.59 -11.97 3.54
C HIS A 368 8.45 -12.50 4.97
N HIS A 369 8.24 -11.60 5.94
CA HIS A 369 8.10 -11.89 7.37
C HIS A 369 6.74 -11.38 7.87
N ASN A 370 6.08 -12.18 8.71
CA ASN A 370 4.86 -11.77 9.40
C ASN A 370 5.18 -11.08 10.73
N ASP A 371 4.16 -10.44 11.32
CA ASP A 371 4.31 -9.71 12.58
C ASP A 371 4.81 -10.58 13.74
N ALA A 372 4.45 -11.87 13.78
CA ALA A 372 4.87 -12.78 14.84
C ALA A 372 6.37 -13.14 14.73
N GLU A 373 6.86 -13.42 13.52
CA GLU A 373 8.28 -13.67 13.25
C GLU A 373 9.12 -12.43 13.57
N LEU A 374 8.69 -11.26 13.08
CA LEU A 374 9.36 -9.99 13.38
C LEU A 374 9.34 -9.69 14.89
N TRP A 375 8.22 -9.92 15.57
CA TRP A 375 8.11 -9.65 17.01
C TRP A 375 8.99 -10.59 17.85
N ALA A 376 9.13 -11.86 17.45
CA ALA A 376 9.98 -12.83 18.14
C ALA A 376 11.49 -12.59 17.94
N GLY A 377 11.91 -12.06 16.79
CA GLY A 377 13.32 -11.84 16.47
C GLY A 377 14.00 -10.80 17.37
N LEU A 378 15.25 -11.09 17.76
CA LEU A 378 16.11 -10.20 18.55
C LEU A 378 17.28 -9.62 17.72
N HIS A 379 17.67 -10.30 16.65
CA HIS A 379 18.66 -9.86 15.66
C HIS A 379 18.15 -10.17 14.25
N SER A 380 18.60 -9.43 13.24
CA SER A 380 18.20 -9.67 11.84
C SER A 380 18.57 -11.06 11.35
N SER A 381 19.63 -11.67 11.88
CA SER A 381 20.02 -13.06 11.60
C SER A 381 19.05 -14.12 12.14
N ASP A 382 18.14 -13.76 13.06
CA ASP A 382 17.12 -14.68 13.57
C ASP A 382 15.94 -14.82 12.59
N LEU A 383 15.82 -13.89 11.64
CA LEU A 383 14.77 -13.91 10.64
C LEU A 383 15.13 -14.86 9.50
N SER A 384 14.12 -15.54 8.98
CA SER A 384 14.33 -16.42 7.84
C SER A 384 14.73 -15.64 6.57
N ALA A 385 15.56 -16.24 5.72
CA ALA A 385 15.97 -15.65 4.44
C ALA A 385 14.78 -15.46 3.46
N GLY A 386 14.87 -14.43 2.62
CA GLY A 386 13.80 -13.87 1.77
C GLY A 386 13.29 -14.73 0.59
N PRO A 387 13.45 -14.31 -0.68
CA PRO A 387 12.65 -14.78 -1.83
C PRO A 387 12.44 -16.30 -1.92
N GLY A 388 11.28 -16.73 -2.44
CA GLY A 388 10.87 -18.15 -2.47
C GLY A 388 10.00 -18.60 -1.28
N ARG A 389 9.57 -17.64 -0.45
CA ARG A 389 8.61 -17.80 0.66
C ARG A 389 7.28 -17.11 0.34
N ASP A 390 6.33 -17.29 1.24
CA ASP A 390 5.06 -16.58 1.23
C ASP A 390 5.31 -15.08 1.44
N THR A 391 4.52 -14.28 0.73
CA THR A 391 4.52 -12.82 0.84
C THR A 391 3.33 -12.37 1.66
N TYR A 392 3.60 -11.62 2.72
CA TYR A 392 2.61 -11.02 3.59
C TYR A 392 2.34 -9.59 3.14
N VAL A 393 1.11 -9.31 2.73
CA VAL A 393 0.65 -7.97 2.35
C VAL A 393 -0.28 -7.44 3.45
N TYR A 394 0.08 -6.32 4.05
CA TYR A 394 -0.74 -5.61 5.01
C TYR A 394 -1.43 -4.46 4.29
N LEU A 395 -2.74 -4.30 4.50
CA LEU A 395 -3.49 -3.10 4.08
C LEU A 395 -4.12 -2.47 5.32
N ASP A 396 -3.72 -1.24 5.63
CA ASP A 396 -4.08 -0.56 6.86
C ASP A 396 -5.03 0.60 6.57
N ALA A 397 -6.21 0.59 7.20
CA ALA A 397 -7.09 1.76 7.21
C ALA A 397 -6.43 2.91 7.99
N ALA A 398 -5.69 2.56 9.05
CA ALA A 398 -4.85 3.47 9.82
C ALA A 398 -3.79 2.69 10.60
N GLN A 399 -2.65 3.32 10.82
CA GLN A 399 -1.57 2.84 11.69
C GLN A 399 -1.12 3.98 12.60
N ARG A 400 -0.91 3.70 13.88
CA ARG A 400 -0.48 4.73 14.83
C ARG A 400 0.91 5.24 14.48
N GLY A 401 1.19 6.49 14.83
CA GLY A 401 2.51 7.09 14.63
C GLY A 401 3.63 6.34 15.35
N LEU A 402 4.87 6.58 14.93
CA LEU A 402 6.06 6.01 15.54
C LEU A 402 6.41 6.69 16.86
N GLY A 403 6.23 8.01 16.96
CA GLY A 403 6.75 8.81 18.07
C GLY A 403 8.28 8.68 18.20
N THR A 404 8.78 8.96 19.41
CA THR A 404 10.20 8.89 19.76
C THR A 404 10.41 8.32 21.17
N ALA A 405 9.47 7.49 21.65
CA ALA A 405 9.35 7.09 23.05
C ALA A 405 10.48 6.20 23.60
N SER A 406 11.38 5.70 22.75
CA SER A 406 12.61 5.05 23.21
C SER A 406 13.47 5.98 24.08
N CYS A 407 13.53 7.27 23.75
CA CYS A 407 14.20 8.31 24.55
C CYS A 407 13.61 9.71 24.26
N GLY A 408 12.30 9.84 24.38
CA GLY A 408 11.57 11.05 23.98
C GLY A 408 10.06 10.91 24.20
N PRO A 409 9.26 11.83 23.64
CA PRO A 409 7.80 11.72 23.73
C PRO A 409 7.26 10.53 22.92
N ASP A 410 6.14 9.98 23.39
CA ASP A 410 5.24 9.12 22.61
C ASP A 410 4.67 9.88 21.41
N THR A 411 4.03 9.18 20.48
CA THR A 411 3.39 9.80 19.32
C THR A 411 2.30 10.79 19.76
N LEU A 412 2.17 11.88 19.00
CA LEU A 412 1.19 12.93 19.26
C LEU A 412 -0.24 12.38 19.16
N SER A 413 -1.17 12.98 19.89
CA SER A 413 -2.57 12.50 19.96
C SER A 413 -3.26 12.41 18.59
N THR A 414 -2.92 13.26 17.63
CA THR A 414 -3.44 13.22 16.26
C THR A 414 -3.06 11.96 15.48
N TYR A 415 -1.98 11.28 15.88
CA TYR A 415 -1.48 10.06 15.24
C TYR A 415 -1.81 8.79 16.03
N ARG A 416 -2.65 8.90 17.06
CA ARG A 416 -3.17 7.78 17.84
C ARG A 416 -4.47 7.27 17.24
N LEU A 417 -4.80 6.01 17.54
CA LEU A 417 -6.04 5.39 17.08
C LEU A 417 -7.06 5.32 18.23
N GLY A 418 -8.35 5.37 17.90
CA GLY A 418 -9.42 5.42 18.89
C GLY A 418 -10.57 4.49 18.56
N ALA A 419 -11.61 4.53 19.39
CA ALA A 419 -12.84 3.81 19.13
C ALA A 419 -13.55 4.32 17.87
N GLY A 420 -14.46 3.50 17.34
CA GLY A 420 -15.29 3.85 16.21
C GLY A 420 -15.02 3.00 14.97
N LYS A 421 -15.48 3.53 13.84
CA LYS A 421 -15.58 2.76 12.59
C LYS A 421 -14.41 3.05 11.65
N TYR A 422 -13.69 2.00 11.29
CA TYR A 422 -12.63 2.01 10.29
C TYR A 422 -12.99 1.06 9.14
N ARG A 423 -12.41 1.29 7.96
CA ARG A 423 -12.64 0.43 6.80
C ARG A 423 -11.42 0.37 5.89
N VAL A 424 -11.04 -0.84 5.50
CA VAL A 424 -10.18 -1.11 4.35
C VAL A 424 -11.09 -1.54 3.21
N SER A 425 -10.94 -0.95 2.03
CA SER A 425 -11.69 -1.33 0.84
C SER A 425 -10.81 -1.25 -0.39
N VAL A 426 -10.73 -2.35 -1.15
CA VAL A 426 -9.90 -2.48 -2.34
C VAL A 426 -10.63 -3.27 -3.42
N TRP A 427 -10.40 -2.90 -4.67
CA TRP A 427 -10.79 -3.68 -5.82
C TRP A 427 -9.62 -4.51 -6.30
N CYS A 428 -9.80 -5.81 -6.40
CA CYS A 428 -8.74 -6.74 -6.71
C CYS A 428 -9.03 -7.46 -8.03
N ARG A 429 -7.99 -7.70 -8.83
CA ARG A 429 -8.05 -8.51 -10.04
C ARG A 429 -6.70 -9.18 -10.30
N TYR A 430 -6.72 -10.45 -10.70
CA TYR A 430 -5.53 -11.07 -11.28
C TYR A 430 -5.32 -10.57 -12.71
N PHE A 431 -4.06 -10.35 -13.08
CA PHE A 431 -3.64 -9.91 -14.40
C PHE A 431 -2.45 -10.74 -14.89
N ASP A 432 -2.26 -10.80 -16.21
CA ASP A 432 -1.05 -11.37 -16.82
C ASP A 432 0.04 -10.30 -16.92
N PRO A 433 1.15 -10.40 -16.15
CA PRO A 433 2.21 -9.40 -16.15
C PRO A 433 2.97 -9.30 -17.48
N SER A 434 2.81 -10.25 -18.40
CA SER A 434 3.44 -10.24 -19.71
C SER A 434 2.62 -9.55 -20.80
N THR A 435 1.30 -9.41 -20.60
CA THR A 435 0.39 -8.89 -21.64
C THR A 435 -0.51 -7.74 -21.17
N GLU A 436 -0.66 -7.51 -19.87
CA GLU A 436 -1.54 -6.49 -19.32
C GLU A 436 -0.77 -5.39 -18.57
N GLU A 437 -1.04 -4.13 -18.91
CA GLU A 437 -0.52 -2.95 -18.21
C GLU A 437 -1.45 -2.54 -17.06
N GLN A 438 -0.91 -2.48 -15.84
CA GLN A 438 -1.69 -2.24 -14.62
C GLN A 438 -2.34 -0.85 -14.64
N GLU A 439 -1.64 0.16 -15.15
CA GLU A 439 -2.12 1.53 -15.23
C GLU A 439 -3.37 1.62 -16.12
N LEU A 440 -3.40 0.86 -17.22
CA LEU A 440 -4.57 0.78 -18.10
C LEU A 440 -5.74 0.09 -17.39
N LEU A 441 -5.48 -1.00 -16.66
CA LEU A 441 -6.51 -1.69 -15.87
C LEU A 441 -7.11 -0.78 -14.79
N VAL A 442 -6.27 -0.03 -14.08
CA VAL A 442 -6.71 0.94 -13.07
C VAL A 442 -7.54 2.06 -13.71
N ARG A 443 -7.09 2.62 -14.83
CA ARG A 443 -7.82 3.66 -15.57
C ARG A 443 -9.20 3.17 -16.01
N ASN A 444 -9.26 1.95 -16.57
CA ASN A 444 -10.52 1.35 -17.01
C ASN A 444 -11.48 1.10 -15.85
N LEU A 445 -10.97 0.61 -14.71
CA LEU A 445 -11.79 0.40 -13.50
C LEU A 445 -12.34 1.73 -12.98
N ARG A 446 -11.50 2.76 -12.85
CA ARG A 446 -11.91 4.09 -12.37
C ARG A 446 -12.89 4.75 -13.34
N ALA A 447 -12.70 4.61 -14.64
CA ALA A 447 -13.66 5.06 -15.65
C ALA A 447 -15.02 4.37 -15.50
N ALA A 448 -15.02 3.06 -15.20
CA ALA A 448 -16.26 2.33 -14.91
C ALA A 448 -16.93 2.81 -13.61
N TRP A 449 -16.18 3.15 -12.56
CA TRP A 449 -16.75 3.76 -11.36
C TRP A 449 -17.45 5.09 -11.64
N ALA A 450 -16.90 5.90 -12.55
CA ALA A 450 -17.52 7.14 -12.98
C ALA A 450 -18.84 6.94 -13.75
N GLN A 451 -19.13 5.71 -14.20
CA GLN A 451 -20.34 5.33 -14.93
C GLN A 451 -21.38 4.59 -14.06
N LEU A 452 -21.06 4.22 -12.81
CA LEU A 452 -22.00 3.56 -11.92
C LEU A 452 -22.97 4.57 -11.28
N PRO A 453 -24.30 4.35 -11.32
CA PRO A 453 -25.24 5.14 -10.53
C PRO A 453 -25.02 4.82 -9.04
N GLY A 454 -24.87 5.89 -8.23
CA GLY A 454 -24.61 5.82 -6.78
C GLY A 454 -25.77 5.32 -5.93
#